data_AF-A0A520IPN5-F1
#
_entry.id   AF-A0A520IPN5-F1
#
_cell.length_a   1.000
_cell.length_b   1.000
_cell.length_c   1.000
_cell.angle_alpha   90.00
_cell.angle_beta   90.00
_cell.angle_gamma   90.00
#
_symmetry.space_group_name_H-M   'P 1'
#
loop_
_entity.id
_entity.type
_entity.pdbx_description
1 polymer ?
#
loop_
_entity_poly.entity_id
_entity_poly.type
_entity_poly.pdbx_seq_one_letter_code
_entity_poly.pdbx_strand_id
1 'polypeptide(L)'
;MTLLRYLAALLLLATALPAIAQDEPKVATVAASLTQASAELQAIDDATPAARDDKARQALRTRAQTVQTTAADAVRTLTPEMALVQARVAELGAATPGVVEAPEIRQQRKLLAQSQSAIDSAIKRARLIGIEAKQQIDDIGAAEAEELGQQLSENTGSPLSPTLWAAIVDHLPRDT
;
A
#
# COMPACT_ATOMS: atom_id res chain seq x y z
N MET A 1 -15.07 53.59 19.68
CA MET A 1 -14.92 52.20 20.22
C MET A 1 -15.74 51.15 19.46
N THR A 2 -16.67 51.53 18.58
CA THR A 2 -17.45 50.59 17.73
C THR A 2 -16.71 50.23 16.42
N LEU A 3 -16.00 51.19 15.81
CA LEU A 3 -15.15 50.95 14.62
C LEU A 3 -14.02 49.94 14.84
N LEU A 4 -13.39 49.96 16.03
CA LEU A 4 -12.34 49.00 16.40
C LEU A 4 -12.89 47.57 16.57
N ARG A 5 -14.17 47.43 16.93
CA ARG A 5 -14.85 46.12 17.07
C ARG A 5 -15.21 45.52 15.72
N TYR A 6 -15.60 46.34 14.74
CA TYR A 6 -15.84 45.86 13.37
C TYR A 6 -14.54 45.46 12.65
N LEU A 7 -13.45 46.18 12.90
CA LEU A 7 -12.12 45.83 12.36
C LEU A 7 -11.59 44.52 12.95
N ALA A 8 -11.85 44.25 14.24
CA ALA A 8 -11.52 42.96 14.87
C ALA A 8 -12.41 41.80 14.39
N ALA A 9 -13.69 42.05 14.09
CA ALA A 9 -14.59 41.04 13.53
C ALA A 9 -14.26 40.69 12.07
N LEU A 10 -13.77 41.66 11.29
CA LEU A 10 -13.34 41.46 9.90
C LEU A 10 -11.97 40.75 9.82
N LEU A 11 -11.10 40.94 10.82
CA LEU A 11 -9.81 40.25 10.92
C LEU A 11 -9.93 38.77 11.33
N LEU A 12 -10.98 38.40 12.08
CA LEU A 12 -11.24 37.03 12.52
C LEU A 12 -11.86 36.13 11.44
N LEU A 13 -12.47 36.71 10.39
CA LEU A 13 -13.04 35.96 9.27
C LEU A 13 -12.01 35.64 8.17
N ALA A 14 -10.87 36.35 8.17
CA ALA A 14 -9.83 36.22 7.14
C ALA A 14 -8.75 35.16 7.45
N THR A 15 -8.70 34.61 8.67
CA THR A 15 -7.65 33.66 9.09
C THR A 15 -8.02 32.18 8.92
N ALA A 16 -9.21 31.86 8.40
CA ALA A 16 -9.65 30.47 8.20
C ALA A 16 -9.18 29.81 6.89
N LEU A 17 -8.34 30.48 6.10
CA LEU A 17 -7.80 29.97 4.83
C LEU A 17 -6.29 30.26 4.82
N PRO A 18 -5.44 29.30 5.22
CA PRO A 18 -4.93 28.33 4.25
C PRO A 18 -4.54 26.98 4.89
N ALA A 19 -5.50 26.12 5.25
CA ALA A 19 -5.17 24.74 5.64
C ALA A 19 -5.11 23.79 4.42
N ILE A 20 -5.89 24.05 3.37
CA ILE A 20 -6.02 23.18 2.18
C ILE A 20 -4.73 23.14 1.33
N ALA A 21 -3.96 24.24 1.29
CA ALA A 21 -2.82 24.37 0.37
C ALA A 21 -1.61 23.50 0.75
N GLN A 22 -1.52 22.99 1.98
CA GLN A 22 -0.40 22.15 2.42
C GLN A 22 -0.66 20.64 2.29
N ASP A 23 -1.93 20.20 2.28
CA ASP A 23 -2.27 18.77 2.15
C ASP A 23 -2.32 18.30 0.69
N GLU A 24 -2.70 19.18 -0.24
CA GLU A 24 -2.72 18.89 -1.68
C GLU A 24 -1.36 18.41 -2.25
N PRO A 25 -0.20 19.05 -1.94
CA PRO A 25 1.10 18.55 -2.39
C PRO A 25 1.47 17.20 -1.75
N LYS A 26 1.01 16.92 -0.54
CA LYS A 26 1.27 15.65 0.16
C LYS A 26 0.53 14.49 -0.53
N VAL A 27 -0.76 14.66 -0.84
CA VAL A 27 -1.55 13.65 -1.56
C VAL A 27 -0.97 13.38 -2.95
N ALA A 28 -0.57 14.43 -3.67
CA ALA A 28 0.07 14.29 -4.98
C ALA A 28 1.40 13.53 -4.91
N THR A 29 2.22 13.81 -3.89
CA THR A 29 3.51 13.10 -3.66
C THR A 29 3.29 11.62 -3.38
N VAL A 30 2.31 11.27 -2.54
CA VAL A 30 1.97 9.86 -2.26
C VAL A 30 1.39 9.18 -3.52
N ALA A 31 0.58 9.87 -4.30
CA ALA A 31 0.06 9.31 -5.56
C ALA A 31 1.20 9.02 -6.57
N ALA A 32 2.21 9.88 -6.63
CA ALA A 32 3.40 9.66 -7.45
C ALA A 32 4.22 8.45 -6.96
N SER A 33 4.42 8.31 -5.64
CA SER A 33 5.14 7.14 -5.09
C SER A 33 4.39 5.83 -5.33
N LEU A 34 3.06 5.83 -5.27
CA LEU A 34 2.24 4.66 -5.64
C LEU A 34 2.37 4.31 -7.12
N THR A 35 2.50 5.31 -8.00
CA THR A 35 2.73 5.07 -9.44
C THR A 35 4.09 4.42 -9.67
N GLN A 36 5.12 4.88 -8.97
CA GLN A 36 6.44 4.26 -9.00
C GLN A 36 6.42 2.84 -8.42
N ALA A 37 5.69 2.61 -7.33
CA ALA A 37 5.54 1.28 -6.73
C ALA A 37 4.85 0.29 -7.68
N SER A 38 3.81 0.71 -8.40
CA SER A 38 3.19 -0.12 -9.46
C SER A 38 4.17 -0.46 -10.58
N ALA A 39 4.96 0.51 -11.03
CA ALA A 39 5.97 0.25 -12.06
C ALA A 39 7.06 -0.72 -11.56
N GLU A 40 7.44 -0.62 -10.28
CA GLU A 40 8.39 -1.52 -9.65
C GLU A 40 7.84 -2.96 -9.54
N LEU A 41 6.55 -3.14 -9.21
CA LEU A 41 5.90 -4.46 -9.24
C LEU A 41 5.93 -5.08 -10.63
N GLN A 42 5.65 -4.30 -11.67
CA GLN A 42 5.75 -4.77 -13.04
C GLN A 42 7.19 -5.18 -13.39
N ALA A 43 8.17 -4.38 -12.99
CA ALA A 43 9.58 -4.69 -13.22
C ALA A 43 10.06 -5.93 -12.44
N ILE A 44 9.47 -6.21 -11.28
CA ILE A 44 9.72 -7.45 -10.52
C ILE A 44 9.10 -8.64 -11.27
N ASP A 45 7.87 -8.50 -11.75
CA ASP A 45 7.18 -9.53 -12.53
C ASP A 45 7.98 -9.91 -13.77
N ASP A 46 8.37 -8.91 -14.57
CA ASP A 46 9.16 -9.08 -15.78
C ASP A 46 10.53 -9.73 -15.53
N ALA A 47 11.13 -9.48 -14.36
CA ALA A 47 12.43 -10.02 -13.98
C ALA A 47 12.36 -11.44 -13.37
N THR A 48 11.20 -11.85 -12.87
CA THR A 48 11.02 -13.13 -12.17
C THR A 48 11.42 -14.34 -13.03
N PRO A 49 11.04 -14.45 -14.32
CA PRO A 49 11.46 -15.57 -15.18
C PRO A 49 12.98 -15.71 -15.40
N ALA A 50 13.72 -14.62 -15.21
CA ALA A 50 15.18 -14.57 -15.38
C ALA A 50 15.95 -14.89 -14.08
N ALA A 51 15.29 -14.88 -12.92
CA ALA A 51 15.92 -15.17 -11.63
C ALA A 51 16.11 -16.69 -11.44
N ARG A 52 17.30 -17.20 -11.80
CA ARG A 52 17.64 -18.64 -11.77
C ARG A 52 18.44 -19.09 -10.54
N ASP A 53 18.84 -18.16 -9.69
CA ASP A 53 19.58 -18.44 -8.47
C ASP A 53 18.94 -17.78 -7.25
N ASP A 54 19.25 -18.30 -6.07
CA ASP A 54 18.70 -17.83 -4.79
C ASP A 54 18.97 -16.35 -4.54
N LYS A 55 20.13 -15.84 -4.98
CA LYS A 55 20.50 -14.44 -4.76
C LYS A 55 19.64 -13.52 -5.60
N ALA A 56 19.37 -13.87 -6.85
CA ALA A 56 18.49 -13.13 -7.74
C ALA A 56 17.05 -13.13 -7.22
N ARG A 57 16.52 -14.28 -6.79
CA ARG A 57 15.18 -14.38 -6.20
C ARG A 57 15.05 -13.59 -4.91
N GLN A 58 16.03 -13.68 -4.02
CA GLN A 58 16.06 -12.91 -2.78
C GLN A 58 16.10 -11.39 -3.03
N ALA A 59 16.81 -10.95 -4.08
CA ALA A 59 16.81 -9.56 -4.50
C ALA A 59 15.42 -9.10 -4.96
N LEU A 60 14.73 -9.91 -5.79
CA LEU A 60 13.35 -9.62 -6.22
C LEU A 60 12.38 -9.57 -5.03
N ARG A 61 12.49 -10.53 -4.10
CA ARG A 61 11.68 -10.54 -2.86
C ARG A 61 11.89 -9.26 -2.03
N THR A 62 13.13 -8.81 -1.87
CA THR A 62 13.45 -7.60 -1.11
C THR A 62 12.85 -6.35 -1.76
N ARG A 63 12.88 -6.28 -3.10
CA ARG A 63 12.22 -5.21 -3.86
C ARG A 63 10.71 -5.24 -3.66
N ALA A 64 10.08 -6.41 -3.75
CA ALA A 64 8.65 -6.58 -3.50
C ALA A 64 8.24 -6.18 -2.07
N GLN A 65 9.06 -6.51 -1.06
CA GLN A 65 8.85 -6.07 0.33
C GLN A 65 8.93 -4.54 0.49
N THR A 66 9.80 -3.90 -0.28
CA THR A 66 9.90 -2.43 -0.32
C THR A 66 8.64 -1.80 -0.92
N VAL A 67 8.10 -2.39 -1.99
CA VAL A 67 6.81 -1.99 -2.57
C VAL A 67 5.68 -2.17 -1.55
N GLN A 68 5.61 -3.33 -0.89
CA GLN A 68 4.60 -3.62 0.14
C GLN A 68 4.64 -2.58 1.28
N THR A 69 5.84 -2.21 1.73
CA THR A 69 6.04 -1.19 2.76
C THR A 69 5.57 0.19 2.28
N THR A 70 5.92 0.56 1.04
CA THR A 70 5.48 1.83 0.41
C THR A 70 3.95 1.92 0.35
N ALA A 71 3.28 0.83 -0.02
CA ALA A 71 1.83 0.73 -0.03
C ALA A 71 1.21 0.90 1.37
N ALA A 72 1.76 0.22 2.38
CA ALA A 72 1.29 0.33 3.75
C ALA A 72 1.45 1.76 4.30
N ASP A 73 2.58 2.39 4.02
CA ASP A 73 2.90 3.76 4.41
C ASP A 73 1.98 4.78 3.73
N ALA A 74 1.64 4.57 2.47
CA ALA A 74 0.66 5.38 1.76
C ALA A 74 -0.73 5.30 2.41
N VAL A 75 -1.21 4.10 2.76
CA VAL A 75 -2.49 3.94 3.49
C VAL A 75 -2.44 4.66 4.83
N ARG A 76 -1.35 4.49 5.60
CA ARG A 76 -1.15 5.15 6.90
C ARG A 76 -1.16 6.68 6.77
N THR A 77 -0.55 7.19 5.71
CA THR A 77 -0.46 8.63 5.43
C THR A 77 -1.79 9.22 4.97
N LEU A 78 -2.53 8.54 4.09
CA LEU A 78 -3.74 9.07 3.44
C LEU A 78 -5.02 8.90 4.27
N THR A 79 -5.06 7.94 5.18
CA THR A 79 -6.22 7.72 6.07
C THR A 79 -6.58 8.95 6.92
N PRO A 80 -5.64 9.63 7.62
CA PRO A 80 -5.97 10.85 8.34
C PRO A 80 -6.40 12.00 7.42
N GLU A 81 -5.78 12.14 6.24
CA GLU A 81 -6.17 13.15 5.25
C GLU A 81 -7.62 12.96 4.80
N MET A 82 -8.02 11.70 4.55
CA MET A 82 -9.39 11.34 4.23
C MET A 82 -10.35 11.72 5.38
N ALA A 83 -9.95 11.53 6.64
CA ALA A 83 -10.78 11.93 7.78
C ALA A 83 -10.95 13.46 7.85
N LEU A 84 -9.88 14.23 7.59
CA LEU A 84 -9.93 15.70 7.55
C LEU A 84 -10.87 16.19 6.45
N VAL A 85 -10.75 15.67 5.23
CA VAL A 85 -11.62 16.06 4.11
C VAL A 85 -13.09 15.69 4.41
N GLN A 86 -13.35 14.51 4.98
CA GLN A 86 -14.71 14.13 5.36
C GLN A 86 -15.30 15.03 6.45
N ALA A 87 -14.50 15.46 7.43
CA ALA A 87 -14.94 16.43 8.43
C ALA A 87 -15.35 17.76 7.78
N ARG A 88 -14.57 18.27 6.81
CA ARG A 88 -14.92 19.49 6.07
C ARG A 88 -16.17 19.35 5.22
N VAL A 89 -16.37 18.19 4.60
CA VAL A 89 -17.60 17.89 3.86
C VAL A 89 -18.81 17.87 4.81
N ALA A 90 -18.66 17.30 6.00
CA ALA A 90 -19.71 17.27 7.01
C ALA A 90 -20.04 18.67 7.55
N GLU A 91 -19.03 19.54 7.75
CA GLU A 91 -19.21 20.94 8.16
C GLU A 91 -20.01 21.75 7.13
N LEU A 92 -19.80 21.52 5.83
CA LEU A 92 -20.56 22.18 4.76
C LEU A 92 -21.98 21.63 4.59
N GLY A 93 -22.21 20.38 5.00
CA GLY A 93 -23.50 19.69 4.87
C GLY A 93 -23.93 19.45 3.42
N ALA A 94 -25.09 18.80 3.26
CA ALA A 94 -25.70 18.60 1.94
C ALA A 94 -26.23 19.93 1.37
N ALA A 95 -26.20 20.08 0.05
CA ALA A 95 -26.84 21.23 -0.60
C ALA A 95 -28.36 21.15 -0.35
N THR A 96 -28.96 22.23 0.12
CA THR A 96 -30.40 22.28 0.37
C THR A 96 -31.16 22.32 -0.96
N PRO A 97 -32.06 21.36 -1.24
CA PRO A 97 -32.82 21.34 -2.50
C PRO A 97 -33.62 22.63 -2.67
N GLY A 98 -33.56 23.23 -3.86
CA GLY A 98 -34.30 24.46 -4.19
C GLY A 98 -33.66 25.77 -3.71
N VAL A 99 -32.52 25.71 -3.00
CA VAL A 99 -31.77 26.91 -2.58
C VAL A 99 -30.58 27.13 -3.51
N VAL A 100 -30.48 28.31 -4.09
CA VAL A 100 -29.30 28.69 -4.89
C VAL A 100 -28.15 29.04 -3.94
N GLU A 101 -27.19 28.13 -3.83
CA GLU A 101 -25.97 28.34 -3.05
C GLU A 101 -25.13 29.48 -3.63
N ALA A 102 -24.39 30.20 -2.77
CA ALA A 102 -23.39 31.16 -3.22
C ALA A 102 -22.32 30.47 -4.12
N PRO A 103 -21.82 31.14 -5.17
CA PRO A 103 -20.88 30.54 -6.12
C PRO A 103 -19.62 29.99 -5.46
N GLU A 104 -19.06 30.71 -4.50
CA GLU A 104 -17.94 30.29 -3.65
C GLU A 104 -18.21 28.98 -2.89
N ILE A 105 -19.41 28.81 -2.30
CA ILE A 105 -19.77 27.58 -1.59
C ILE A 105 -19.87 26.39 -2.55
N ARG A 106 -20.45 26.60 -3.74
CA ARG A 106 -20.47 25.56 -4.78
C ARG A 106 -19.06 25.16 -5.22
N GLN A 107 -18.16 26.14 -5.37
CA GLN A 107 -16.78 25.88 -5.72
C GLN A 107 -16.06 25.10 -4.62
N GLN A 108 -16.22 25.50 -3.35
CA GLN A 108 -15.64 24.79 -2.21
C GLN A 108 -16.16 23.34 -2.12
N ARG A 109 -17.47 23.13 -2.29
CA ARG A 109 -18.10 21.80 -2.35
C ARG A 109 -17.48 20.94 -3.46
N LYS A 110 -17.28 21.52 -4.65
CA LYS A 110 -16.65 20.82 -5.78
C LYS A 110 -15.21 20.42 -5.49
N LEU A 111 -14.39 21.32 -4.94
CA LEU A 111 -12.99 21.05 -4.62
C LEU A 111 -12.84 19.96 -3.56
N LEU A 112 -13.67 19.98 -2.51
CA LEU A 112 -13.66 18.93 -1.49
C LEU A 112 -14.08 17.58 -2.04
N ALA A 113 -15.08 17.53 -2.91
CA ALA A 113 -15.48 16.28 -3.57
C ALA A 113 -14.35 15.71 -4.46
N GLN A 114 -13.62 16.58 -5.16
CA GLN A 114 -12.45 16.17 -5.95
C GLN A 114 -11.34 15.61 -5.06
N SER A 115 -10.99 16.30 -3.97
CA SER A 115 -9.98 15.84 -3.01
C SER A 115 -10.37 14.49 -2.38
N GLN A 116 -11.62 14.36 -1.95
CA GLN A 116 -12.14 13.09 -1.41
C GLN A 116 -11.98 11.94 -2.41
N SER A 117 -12.40 12.15 -3.66
CA SER A 117 -12.28 11.14 -4.71
C SER A 117 -10.82 10.76 -4.99
N ALA A 118 -9.91 11.74 -4.97
CA ALA A 118 -8.49 11.51 -5.22
C ALA A 118 -7.84 10.68 -4.10
N ILE A 119 -8.09 11.04 -2.84
CA ILE A 119 -7.54 10.34 -1.68
C ILE A 119 -8.11 8.92 -1.59
N ASP A 120 -9.41 8.74 -1.82
CA ASP A 120 -10.05 7.40 -1.82
C ASP A 120 -9.43 6.49 -2.89
N SER A 121 -9.27 7.02 -4.10
CA SER A 121 -8.64 6.29 -5.21
C SER A 121 -7.20 5.89 -4.87
N ALA A 122 -6.43 6.79 -4.25
CA ALA A 122 -5.05 6.51 -3.84
C ALA A 122 -4.98 5.46 -2.73
N ILE A 123 -5.87 5.51 -1.73
CA ILE A 123 -5.95 4.48 -0.67
C ILE A 123 -6.28 3.10 -1.27
N LYS A 124 -7.27 3.04 -2.18
CA LYS A 124 -7.64 1.78 -2.86
C LYS A 124 -6.49 1.22 -3.66
N ARG A 125 -5.79 2.06 -4.43
CA ARG A 125 -4.59 1.67 -5.18
C ARG A 125 -3.49 1.15 -4.26
N ALA A 126 -3.21 1.85 -3.16
CA ALA A 126 -2.20 1.41 -2.19
C ALA A 126 -2.53 0.03 -1.62
N ARG A 127 -3.79 -0.24 -1.27
CA ARG A 127 -4.21 -1.56 -0.80
C ARG A 127 -4.03 -2.65 -1.86
N LEU A 128 -4.40 -2.36 -3.11
CA LEU A 128 -4.21 -3.28 -4.23
C LEU A 128 -2.73 -3.62 -4.44
N ILE A 129 -1.87 -2.60 -4.52
CA ILE A 129 -0.41 -2.76 -4.63
C ILE A 129 0.13 -3.62 -3.47
N GLY A 130 -0.35 -3.41 -2.24
CA GLY A 130 0.06 -4.20 -1.09
C GLY A 130 -0.30 -5.68 -1.19
N ILE A 131 -1.45 -5.99 -1.80
CA ILE A 131 -1.90 -7.37 -2.07
C ILE A 131 -1.05 -7.99 -3.19
N GLU A 132 -0.85 -7.27 -4.29
CA GLU A 132 -0.04 -7.73 -5.43
C GLU A 132 1.42 -7.99 -5.02
N ALA A 133 2.01 -7.08 -4.23
CA ALA A 133 3.34 -7.26 -3.67
C ALA A 133 3.43 -8.50 -2.77
N LYS A 134 2.39 -8.75 -1.94
CA LYS A 134 2.33 -9.95 -1.12
C LYS A 134 2.29 -11.21 -1.99
N GLN A 135 1.46 -11.22 -3.03
CA GLN A 135 1.34 -12.35 -3.93
C GLN A 135 2.69 -12.68 -4.58
N GLN A 136 3.40 -11.68 -5.11
CA GLN A 136 4.74 -11.88 -5.68
C GLN A 136 5.76 -12.42 -4.65
N ILE A 137 5.75 -11.93 -3.42
CA ILE A 137 6.63 -12.44 -2.35
C ILE A 137 6.34 -13.94 -2.09
N ASP A 138 5.06 -14.30 -2.03
CA ASP A 138 4.62 -15.67 -1.78
C ASP A 138 5.00 -16.59 -2.96
N ASP A 139 4.82 -16.14 -4.20
CA ASP A 139 5.16 -16.88 -5.42
C ASP A 139 6.67 -17.16 -5.55
N ILE A 140 7.51 -16.16 -5.23
CA ILE A 140 8.98 -16.35 -5.19
C ILE A 140 9.34 -17.35 -4.08
N GLY A 141 8.64 -17.35 -2.94
CA GLY A 141 8.83 -18.32 -1.86
C GLY A 141 8.46 -19.75 -2.22
N ALA A 142 7.37 -19.94 -2.96
CA ALA A 142 6.95 -21.26 -3.41
C ALA A 142 8.00 -21.90 -4.35
N ALA A 143 8.56 -21.13 -5.28
CA ALA A 143 9.59 -21.60 -6.21
C ALA A 143 10.87 -22.08 -5.48
N GLU A 144 11.32 -21.35 -4.46
CA GLU A 144 12.49 -21.74 -3.66
C GLU A 144 12.25 -23.03 -2.87
N ALA A 145 11.05 -23.20 -2.29
CA ALA A 145 10.70 -24.40 -1.55
C ALA A 145 10.65 -25.65 -2.45
N GLU A 146 10.18 -25.50 -3.70
CA GLU A 146 10.15 -26.57 -4.68
C GLU A 146 11.57 -27.00 -5.11
N GLU A 147 12.45 -26.04 -5.40
CA GLU A 147 13.85 -26.33 -5.75
C GLU A 147 14.62 -27.01 -4.61
N LEU A 148 14.42 -26.57 -3.37
CA LEU A 148 14.99 -27.25 -2.20
C LEU A 148 14.46 -28.68 -2.06
N GLY A 149 13.16 -28.90 -2.31
CA GLY A 149 12.56 -30.23 -2.32
C GLY A 149 13.18 -31.15 -3.37
N GLN A 150 13.44 -30.64 -4.57
CA GLN A 150 14.12 -31.37 -5.65
C GLN A 150 15.57 -31.70 -5.26
N GLN A 151 16.34 -30.72 -4.79
CA GLN A 151 17.73 -30.93 -4.37
C GLN A 151 17.86 -31.93 -3.22
N LEU A 152 16.94 -31.89 -2.26
CA LEU A 152 16.88 -32.90 -1.20
C LEU A 152 16.54 -34.26 -1.80
N SER A 153 15.54 -34.37 -2.68
CA SER A 153 15.20 -35.64 -3.33
C SER A 153 16.32 -36.23 -4.20
N GLU A 154 17.16 -35.38 -4.80
CA GLU A 154 18.30 -35.80 -5.64
C GLU A 154 19.52 -36.21 -4.80
N ASN A 155 19.85 -35.46 -3.75
CA ASN A 155 21.04 -35.70 -2.93
C ASN A 155 20.82 -36.75 -1.82
N THR A 156 19.62 -36.82 -1.24
CA THR A 156 19.28 -37.95 -0.37
C THR A 156 18.73 -39.07 -1.24
N GLY A 157 19.59 -40.06 -1.55
CA GLY A 157 19.20 -41.26 -2.30
C GLY A 157 17.85 -41.75 -1.82
N SER A 158 16.92 -41.92 -2.77
CA SER A 158 15.47 -42.02 -2.57
C SER A 158 15.04 -42.37 -1.13
N PRO A 159 14.18 -41.57 -0.47
CA PRO A 159 13.63 -41.93 0.84
C PRO A 159 12.78 -43.21 0.81
N LEU A 160 12.50 -43.77 -0.39
CA LEU A 160 11.88 -45.07 -0.61
C LEU A 160 12.88 -46.17 -1.01
N SER A 161 14.19 -45.90 -0.95
CA SER A 161 15.20 -46.89 -1.30
C SER A 161 15.21 -48.03 -0.27
N PRO A 162 15.13 -49.30 -0.70
CA PRO A 162 15.14 -50.44 0.20
C PRO A 162 16.40 -50.49 1.08
N THR A 163 17.52 -49.97 0.58
CA THR A 163 18.82 -49.94 1.26
C THR A 163 18.84 -49.01 2.47
N LEU A 164 18.15 -47.86 2.41
CA LEU A 164 18.04 -46.94 3.53
C LEU A 164 17.22 -47.56 4.67
N TRP A 165 16.07 -48.14 4.34
CA TRP A 165 15.22 -48.81 5.32
C TRP A 165 15.88 -50.07 5.90
N ALA A 166 16.65 -50.82 5.10
CA ALA A 166 17.43 -51.95 5.58
C ALA A 166 18.47 -51.53 6.63
N ALA A 167 19.20 -50.43 6.40
CA ALA A 167 20.18 -49.91 7.36
C ALA A 167 19.52 -49.43 8.67
N ILE A 168 18.34 -48.79 8.58
CA ILE A 168 17.57 -48.35 9.75
C ILE A 168 17.11 -49.56 10.58
N VAL A 169 16.59 -50.60 9.93
CA VAL A 169 16.16 -51.84 10.61
C VAL A 169 17.34 -52.55 11.27
N ASP A 170 18.52 -52.52 10.65
CA ASP A 170 19.69 -53.22 11.19
C ASP A 170 20.36 -52.49 12.37
N HIS A 171 20.16 -51.16 12.47
CA HIS A 171 20.60 -50.34 13.60
C HIS A 171 19.55 -50.17 14.70
N LEU A 172 18.37 -50.78 14.56
CA LEU A 172 17.39 -50.80 15.65
C LEU A 172 17.93 -51.66 16.81
N PRO A 173 17.85 -51.21 18.07
CA PRO A 173 18.28 -52.01 19.21
C PRO A 173 17.50 -53.32 19.21
N ARG A 174 18.19 -54.43 18.99
CA ARG A 174 17.61 -55.75 19.25
C ARG A 174 17.68 -55.93 20.76
N ASP A 175 16.58 -55.63 21.44
CA ASP A 175 16.43 -55.97 22.85
C ASP A 175 16.62 -57.49 23.01
N THR A 176 17.71 -57.86 23.67
CA THR A 176 17.95 -59.16 24.30
C THR A 176 18.36 -58.93 25.74
#